data_AF-A0A2G9P813-F1
#
_entry.id   AF-A0A2G9P813-F1
#
_cell.length_a   1.000
_cell.length_b   1.000
_cell.length_c   1.000
_cell.angle_alpha   90.00
_cell.angle_beta   90.00
_cell.angle_gamma   90.00
#
_symmetry.space_group_name_H-M   'P 1'
#
loop_
_entity.id
_entity.type
_entity.pdbx_description
1 polymer ?
#
loop_
_entity_poly.entity_id
_entity_poly.type
_entity_poly.pdbx_seq_one_letter_code
_entity_poly.pdbx_strand_id
1 'polypeptide(L)'
;DITQTSNSLEEGADVTTFWWGEWTKWTACTRTCGGGVKSQERHCLRQRRKLLSGLGSKNCTGTSKRFHLCKVQECPSNSRSFREEQCTSFNSHIYNGKTYQWKPLYPDDYVHISSKPCDLQCTTSDGQRQLMVQARDGTSCKYSDYRGVCVSGKCEPIGCDGVLFSTHTLDKCGVCQGDGSSCVHITGNYRKGTSHLGYALVTHIPVGARDIQIVERKKSADVLAVTDDSGYYYFNGNFKVDSPKNFNIAGTVFKYRRPMDVYETGIEYIVAQGPTNRGLNIMTIRH
;
A
#
# COMPACT_ATOMS: atom_id res chain seq x y z
N ASP A 1 58.22 -60.53 -23.72
CA ASP A 1 57.28 -59.51 -24.20
C ASP A 1 55.84 -59.90 -23.92
N ILE A 2 55.28 -59.35 -22.85
CA ILE A 2 53.88 -59.53 -22.46
C ILE A 2 53.14 -58.29 -22.97
N THR A 3 52.32 -58.46 -24.01
CA THR A 3 51.40 -57.45 -24.53
C THR A 3 50.31 -57.19 -23.51
N GLN A 4 50.38 -56.05 -22.80
CA GLN A 4 49.30 -55.57 -21.94
C GLN A 4 48.25 -54.83 -22.78
N THR A 5 47.04 -55.35 -22.77
CA THR A 5 45.83 -54.77 -23.31
C THR A 5 45.42 -53.53 -22.51
N SER A 6 45.39 -52.37 -23.18
CA SER A 6 44.78 -51.14 -22.67
C SER A 6 43.26 -51.27 -22.78
N ASN A 7 42.57 -51.55 -21.67
CA ASN A 7 41.12 -51.40 -21.57
C ASN A 7 40.80 -49.96 -21.13
N SER A 8 40.51 -49.12 -22.10
CA SER A 8 39.96 -47.78 -21.91
C SER A 8 38.47 -47.90 -21.57
N LEU A 9 38.11 -47.76 -20.28
CA LEU A 9 36.72 -47.60 -19.86
C LEU A 9 36.34 -46.12 -20.02
N GLU A 10 35.42 -45.84 -20.93
CA GLU A 10 34.85 -44.51 -21.17
C GLU A 10 34.23 -43.94 -19.88
N GLU A 11 34.70 -42.75 -19.47
CA GLU A 11 34.16 -41.97 -18.36
C GLU A 11 32.78 -41.40 -18.72
N GLY A 12 31.72 -42.07 -18.25
CA GLY A 12 30.35 -41.56 -18.30
C GLY A 12 30.12 -40.47 -17.26
N ALA A 13 29.69 -39.28 -17.71
CA ALA A 13 29.43 -38.11 -16.87
C ALA A 13 28.29 -38.31 -15.83
N ASP A 14 28.50 -37.78 -14.62
CA ASP A 14 27.54 -37.72 -13.52
C ASP A 14 26.36 -36.76 -13.82
N VAL A 15 25.12 -37.22 -13.63
CA VAL A 15 23.91 -36.41 -13.81
C VAL A 15 23.01 -36.56 -12.59
N THR A 16 23.14 -35.63 -11.63
CA THR A 16 22.12 -35.44 -10.59
C THR A 16 20.93 -34.68 -11.19
N THR A 17 19.76 -35.31 -11.26
CA THR A 17 18.52 -34.69 -11.74
C THR A 17 17.71 -34.09 -10.60
N PHE A 18 17.20 -32.88 -10.86
CA PHE A 18 16.31 -32.14 -9.98
C PHE A 18 15.05 -31.80 -10.75
N TRP A 19 13.89 -31.96 -10.11
CA TRP A 19 12.61 -31.57 -10.70
C TRP A 19 11.64 -31.13 -9.62
N TRP A 20 10.64 -30.35 -10.01
CA TRP A 20 9.59 -29.94 -9.12
C TRP A 20 8.60 -31.08 -8.86
N GLY A 21 8.28 -31.32 -7.59
CA GLY A 21 7.11 -32.11 -7.22
C GLY A 21 5.80 -31.42 -7.61
N GLU A 22 4.70 -32.13 -7.40
CA GLU A 22 3.37 -31.55 -7.58
C GLU A 22 3.12 -30.39 -6.61
N TRP A 23 2.26 -29.47 -7.03
CA TRP A 23 1.80 -28.43 -6.13
C TRP A 23 0.79 -28.97 -5.12
N THR A 24 0.88 -28.50 -3.89
CA THR A 24 -0.15 -28.74 -2.88
C THR A 24 -1.48 -28.14 -3.31
N LYS A 25 -2.57 -28.57 -2.66
CA LYS A 25 -3.83 -27.83 -2.72
C LYS A 25 -3.62 -26.40 -2.20
N TRP A 26 -4.42 -25.48 -2.71
CA TRP A 26 -4.48 -24.12 -2.19
C TRP A 26 -4.85 -24.11 -0.70
N THR A 27 -4.19 -23.26 0.09
CA THR A 27 -4.62 -22.95 1.46
C THR A 27 -5.97 -22.23 1.46
N ALA A 28 -6.60 -22.17 2.63
CA ALA A 28 -7.68 -21.23 2.87
C ALA A 28 -7.23 -19.78 2.60
N CYS A 29 -8.20 -18.91 2.32
CA CYS A 29 -7.95 -17.48 2.17
C CYS A 29 -7.50 -16.90 3.52
N THR A 30 -6.52 -16.00 3.52
CA THR A 30 -6.03 -15.36 4.75
C THR A 30 -7.06 -14.45 5.41
N ARG A 31 -8.13 -14.09 4.70
CA ARG A 31 -9.24 -13.26 5.19
C ARG A 31 -10.59 -13.87 4.85
N THR A 32 -11.58 -13.52 5.67
CA THR A 32 -12.98 -13.91 5.51
C THR A 32 -13.85 -12.80 4.91
N CYS A 33 -13.30 -11.60 4.69
CA CYS A 33 -13.95 -10.49 3.99
C CYS A 33 -12.91 -9.52 3.40
N GLY A 34 -13.31 -8.65 2.48
CA GLY A 34 -12.49 -7.55 1.96
C GLY A 34 -11.27 -7.97 1.13
N GLY A 35 -11.23 -9.25 0.72
CA GLY A 35 -10.15 -9.86 -0.07
C GLY A 35 -8.93 -10.27 0.77
N GLY A 36 -8.25 -11.34 0.37
CA GLY A 36 -7.02 -11.85 0.98
C GLY A 36 -6.15 -12.59 -0.03
N VAL A 37 -5.20 -13.39 0.46
CA VAL A 37 -4.39 -14.27 -0.40
C VAL A 37 -4.53 -15.73 0.03
N LYS A 38 -4.35 -16.63 -0.92
CA LYS A 38 -4.15 -18.06 -0.70
C LYS A 38 -2.83 -18.48 -1.31
N SER A 39 -2.20 -19.50 -0.74
CA SER A 39 -0.89 -19.99 -1.20
C SER A 39 -0.93 -21.47 -1.48
N GLN A 40 -0.01 -21.94 -2.32
CA GLN A 40 0.30 -23.36 -2.45
C GLN A 40 1.80 -23.50 -2.65
N GLU A 41 2.32 -24.65 -2.27
CA GLU A 41 3.75 -24.93 -2.22
C GLU A 41 4.06 -26.19 -3.03
N ARG A 42 5.32 -26.33 -3.42
CA ARG A 42 5.87 -27.54 -4.05
C ARG A 42 7.30 -27.73 -3.56
N HIS A 43 7.71 -28.98 -3.46
CA HIS A 43 9.06 -29.32 -3.04
C HIS A 43 9.95 -29.63 -4.23
N CYS A 44 11.22 -29.20 -4.15
CA CYS A 44 12.23 -29.59 -5.13
C CYS A 44 12.67 -31.03 -4.81
N LEU A 45 12.37 -31.95 -5.71
CA LEU A 45 12.75 -33.34 -5.61
C LEU A 45 14.13 -33.55 -6.24
N ARG A 46 14.96 -34.36 -5.61
CA ARG A 46 16.31 -34.69 -6.08
C ARG A 46 16.49 -36.20 -6.11
N GLN A 47 16.97 -36.72 -7.24
CA GLN A 47 17.44 -38.10 -7.32
C GLN A 47 18.97 -38.12 -7.35
N ARG A 48 19.58 -38.71 -6.33
CA ARG A 48 21.01 -39.02 -6.33
C ARG A 48 21.24 -40.36 -7.01
N ARG A 49 22.02 -40.39 -8.09
CA ARG A 49 22.80 -41.58 -8.45
C ARG A 49 24.13 -41.52 -7.67
N LYS A 50 24.59 -42.63 -7.06
CA LYS A 50 25.90 -42.71 -6.37
C LYS A 50 27.00 -42.57 -7.46
N LEU A 51 28.12 -41.85 -7.31
CA LEU A 51 29.09 -41.85 -6.21
C LEU A 51 30.00 -40.60 -6.28
N LEU A 52 30.41 -40.12 -5.09
CA LEU A 52 31.52 -39.19 -4.78
C LEU A 52 31.46 -37.73 -5.25
N SER A 53 32.06 -36.91 -4.38
CA SER A 53 31.77 -35.50 -4.16
C SER A 53 32.55 -34.57 -5.09
N GLY A 54 31.84 -33.56 -5.60
CA GLY A 54 32.43 -32.34 -6.14
C GLY A 54 31.65 -31.85 -7.35
N LEU A 55 31.16 -30.60 -7.25
CA LEU A 55 30.59 -29.72 -8.29
C LEU A 55 29.11 -29.34 -8.11
N GLY A 56 28.92 -28.05 -7.80
CA GLY A 56 27.76 -27.20 -8.09
C GLY A 56 26.37 -27.72 -7.71
N SER A 57 25.86 -27.27 -6.57
CA SER A 57 24.44 -27.36 -6.17
C SER A 57 23.51 -26.76 -7.23
N LYS A 58 23.09 -27.54 -8.23
CA LYS A 58 22.01 -27.16 -9.17
C LYS A 58 20.66 -27.43 -8.50
N ASN A 59 20.05 -26.41 -7.91
CA ASN A 59 18.70 -26.50 -7.35
C ASN A 59 17.62 -26.40 -8.45
N CYS A 60 16.38 -26.78 -8.14
CA CYS A 60 15.26 -26.55 -9.05
C CYS A 60 15.13 -25.05 -9.37
N THR A 61 14.93 -24.73 -10.65
CA THR A 61 14.74 -23.35 -11.14
C THR A 61 13.27 -22.96 -11.05
N GLY A 62 13.00 -21.77 -10.51
CA GLY A 62 11.64 -21.24 -10.29
C GLY A 62 11.21 -21.23 -8.83
N THR A 63 9.95 -20.88 -8.57
CA THR A 63 9.45 -20.68 -7.21
C THR A 63 8.94 -21.98 -6.58
N SER A 64 9.19 -22.15 -5.27
CA SER A 64 8.64 -23.25 -4.45
C SER A 64 7.26 -22.90 -3.87
N LYS A 65 6.87 -21.63 -3.89
CA LYS A 65 5.58 -21.14 -3.38
C LYS A 65 4.98 -20.17 -4.37
N ARG A 66 3.66 -20.24 -4.55
CA ARG A 66 2.89 -19.26 -5.34
C ARG A 66 1.66 -18.80 -4.59
N PHE A 67 1.22 -17.59 -4.91
CA PHE A 67 0.13 -16.89 -4.23
C PHE A 67 -0.92 -16.48 -5.24
N HIS A 68 -2.17 -16.46 -4.82
CA HIS A 68 -3.27 -15.89 -5.58
C HIS A 68 -4.15 -15.06 -4.66
N LEU A 69 -4.72 -13.99 -5.21
CA LEU A 69 -5.78 -13.27 -4.53
C LEU A 69 -7.02 -14.16 -4.44
N CYS A 70 -7.65 -14.13 -3.27
CA CYS A 70 -8.98 -14.67 -3.05
C CYS A 70 -9.93 -13.49 -2.84
N LYS A 71 -10.96 -13.40 -3.70
CA LYS A 71 -12.06 -12.46 -3.52
C LYS A 71 -13.03 -13.05 -2.51
N VAL A 72 -13.35 -12.25 -1.50
CA VAL A 72 -14.35 -12.56 -0.49
C VAL A 72 -15.30 -11.36 -0.42
N GLN A 73 -16.51 -11.56 0.11
CA GLN A 73 -17.49 -10.49 0.31
C GLN A 73 -16.85 -9.27 0.98
N GLU A 74 -17.26 -8.07 0.58
CA GLU A 74 -16.79 -6.85 1.23
C GLU A 74 -17.05 -6.90 2.73
N CYS A 75 -16.09 -6.40 3.51
CA CYS A 75 -16.28 -6.34 4.95
C CYS A 75 -17.38 -5.31 5.27
N PRO A 76 -18.16 -5.49 6.35
CA PRO A 76 -19.11 -4.49 6.82
C PRO A 76 -18.45 -3.11 6.98
N SER A 77 -19.18 -2.02 6.77
CA SER A 77 -18.61 -0.66 6.75
C SER A 77 -17.92 -0.25 8.06
N ASN A 78 -18.30 -0.86 9.18
CA ASN A 78 -17.70 -0.63 10.51
C ASN A 78 -16.65 -1.68 10.89
N SER A 79 -16.23 -2.51 9.94
CA SER A 79 -15.18 -3.51 10.16
C SER A 79 -13.81 -2.87 10.35
N ARG A 80 -12.98 -3.53 11.15
CA ARG A 80 -11.59 -3.13 11.36
C ARG A 80 -10.76 -3.39 10.09
N SER A 81 -9.75 -2.58 9.86
CA SER A 81 -8.78 -2.89 8.80
C SER A 81 -7.97 -4.14 9.18
N PHE A 82 -7.42 -4.87 8.21
CA PHE A 82 -6.62 -6.06 8.55
C PHE A 82 -5.36 -5.72 9.38
N ARG A 83 -4.83 -4.50 9.23
CA ARG A 83 -3.73 -4.01 10.09
C ARG A 83 -4.21 -3.74 11.51
N GLU A 84 -5.41 -3.18 11.66
CA GLU A 84 -6.03 -2.94 12.96
C GLU A 84 -6.38 -4.26 13.67
N GLU A 85 -6.92 -5.26 12.97
CA GLU A 85 -7.13 -6.60 13.51
C GLU A 85 -5.82 -7.21 14.03
N GLN A 86 -4.74 -7.09 13.26
CA GLN A 86 -3.43 -7.59 13.68
C GLN A 86 -2.86 -6.83 14.88
N CYS A 87 -2.96 -5.49 14.92
CA CYS A 87 -2.50 -4.73 16.07
C CYS A 87 -3.34 -5.02 17.32
N THR A 88 -4.66 -5.07 17.19
CA THR A 88 -5.56 -5.36 18.32
C THR A 88 -5.41 -6.78 18.86
N SER A 89 -4.85 -7.71 18.08
CA SER A 89 -4.47 -9.04 18.59
C SER A 89 -3.42 -8.99 19.70
N PHE A 90 -2.64 -7.91 19.80
CA PHE A 90 -1.69 -7.69 20.90
C PHE A 90 -2.34 -7.17 22.18
N ASN A 91 -3.64 -6.82 22.17
CA ASN A 91 -4.30 -6.23 23.35
C ASN A 91 -4.41 -7.22 24.52
N SER A 92 -4.49 -8.52 24.23
CA SER A 92 -4.52 -9.57 25.24
C SER A 92 -3.13 -9.95 25.77
N HIS A 93 -2.06 -9.39 25.22
CA HIS A 93 -0.70 -9.67 25.67
C HIS A 93 -0.33 -8.81 26.88
N ILE A 94 0.28 -9.44 27.89
CA ILE A 94 0.77 -8.78 29.09
C ILE A 94 2.22 -8.37 28.87
N TYR A 95 2.49 -7.07 28.94
CA TYR A 95 3.83 -6.48 28.86
C TYR A 95 4.16 -5.82 30.20
N ASN A 96 5.16 -6.34 30.91
CA ASN A 96 5.58 -5.86 32.24
C ASN A 96 4.39 -5.73 33.22
N GLY A 97 3.49 -6.73 33.24
CA GLY A 97 2.33 -6.76 34.12
C GLY A 97 1.14 -5.89 33.70
N LYS A 98 1.19 -5.23 32.53
CA LYS A 98 0.09 -4.41 32.00
C LYS A 98 -0.30 -4.83 30.59
N THR A 99 -1.59 -4.74 30.29
CA THR A 99 -2.12 -4.83 28.92
C THR A 99 -2.21 -3.44 28.31
N TYR A 100 -2.13 -3.36 26.99
CA TYR A 100 -2.19 -2.09 26.27
C TYR A 100 -3.22 -2.16 25.13
N GLN A 101 -3.80 -1.01 24.79
CA GLN A 101 -4.65 -0.87 23.62
C GLN A 101 -3.80 -0.42 22.44
N TRP A 102 -3.53 -1.36 21.54
CA TRP A 102 -2.70 -1.18 20.35
C TRP A 102 -3.53 -0.75 19.14
N LYS A 103 -3.00 0.21 18.40
CA LYS A 103 -3.55 0.69 17.13
C LYS A 103 -2.45 0.72 16.06
N PRO A 104 -2.79 0.56 14.77
CA PRO A 104 -1.80 0.65 13.70
C PRO A 104 -1.22 2.07 13.61
N LEU A 105 0.07 2.15 13.31
CA LEU A 105 0.77 3.37 12.95
C LEU A 105 0.94 3.37 11.42
N TYR A 106 0.36 4.35 10.73
CA TYR A 106 0.50 4.45 9.28
C TYR A 106 1.70 5.33 8.92
N PRO A 107 2.52 4.95 7.90
CA PRO A 107 3.67 5.73 7.46
C PRO A 107 3.34 7.19 7.09
N ASP A 108 2.11 7.45 6.62
CA ASP A 108 1.64 8.78 6.24
C ASP A 108 1.45 9.76 7.43
N ASP A 109 1.49 9.24 8.67
CA ASP A 109 1.20 10.00 9.89
C ASP A 109 2.47 10.41 10.67
N TYR A 110 3.66 9.85 10.35
CA TYR A 110 4.90 10.16 11.09
C TYR A 110 6.18 10.09 10.23
N VAL A 111 7.16 10.93 10.57
CA VAL A 111 8.42 11.15 9.82
C VAL A 111 9.46 10.03 10.00
N HIS A 112 9.33 9.18 11.03
CA HIS A 112 10.33 8.15 11.40
C HIS A 112 9.73 6.74 11.52
N ILE A 113 8.99 6.32 10.50
CA ILE A 113 8.42 4.97 10.40
C ILE A 113 9.26 4.13 9.43
N SER A 114 9.26 2.80 9.60
CA SER A 114 9.88 1.89 8.63
C SER A 114 9.36 2.19 7.23
N SER A 115 10.28 2.41 6.30
CA SER A 115 9.96 2.66 4.90
C SER A 115 9.44 1.42 4.18
N LYS A 116 9.41 0.25 4.86
CA LYS A 116 8.92 -1.01 4.29
C LYS A 116 7.41 -1.13 4.49
N PRO A 117 6.60 -1.15 3.41
CA PRO A 117 5.14 -1.17 3.52
C PRO A 117 4.56 -2.39 4.23
N CYS A 118 5.30 -3.51 4.30
CA CYS A 118 4.85 -4.75 4.93
C CYS A 118 5.37 -4.99 6.33
N ASP A 119 6.03 -3.98 6.91
CA ASP A 119 6.19 -3.91 8.35
C ASP A 119 4.86 -3.43 8.94
N LEU A 120 4.33 -4.20 9.90
CA LEU A 120 3.20 -3.81 10.71
C LEU A 120 3.75 -3.10 11.95
N GLN A 121 3.60 -1.78 11.97
CA GLN A 121 3.89 -0.98 13.15
C GLN A 121 2.60 -0.75 13.94
N CYS A 122 2.64 -1.08 15.22
CA CYS A 122 1.56 -0.77 16.14
C CYS A 122 2.09 0.13 17.25
N THR A 123 1.26 1.08 17.67
CA THR A 123 1.53 1.99 18.79
C THR A 123 0.43 1.86 19.83
N THR A 124 0.74 2.18 21.07
CA THR A 124 -0.28 2.31 22.10
C THR A 124 -1.14 3.54 21.89
N SER A 125 -2.33 3.55 22.47
CA SER A 125 -3.28 4.66 22.28
C SER A 125 -2.72 6.03 22.69
N ASP A 126 -1.83 6.03 23.70
CA ASP A 126 -1.08 7.18 24.23
C ASP A 126 0.25 7.47 23.50
N GLY A 127 0.62 6.66 22.51
CA GLY A 127 1.85 6.81 21.73
C GLY A 127 3.16 6.44 22.44
N GLN A 128 3.10 5.95 23.69
CA GLN A 128 4.29 5.73 24.53
C GLN A 128 5.07 4.47 24.18
N ARG A 129 4.43 3.50 23.53
CA ARG A 129 5.07 2.23 23.16
C ARG A 129 4.80 1.89 21.71
N GLN A 130 5.80 1.30 21.08
CA GLN A 130 5.72 0.84 19.70
C GLN A 130 6.19 -0.60 19.62
N LEU A 131 5.58 -1.37 18.71
CA LEU A 131 6.03 -2.69 18.29
C LEU A 131 6.08 -2.71 16.77
N MET A 132 7.02 -3.48 16.24
CA MET A 132 7.15 -3.71 14.80
C MET A 132 7.25 -5.21 14.55
N VAL A 133 6.30 -5.73 13.78
CA VAL A 133 6.24 -7.14 13.38
C VAL A 133 5.98 -7.22 11.88
N GLN A 134 6.19 -8.37 11.28
CA GLN A 134 5.85 -8.57 9.87
C GLN A 134 4.32 -8.62 9.70
N ALA A 135 3.78 -7.86 8.75
CA ALA A 135 2.38 -7.94 8.39
C ALA A 135 2.06 -9.31 7.78
N ARG A 136 0.91 -9.89 8.14
CA ARG A 136 0.45 -11.18 7.61
C ARG A 136 0.21 -11.11 6.11
N ASP A 137 0.42 -12.22 5.42
CA ASP A 137 0.13 -12.34 4.00
C ASP A 137 -1.35 -12.00 3.72
N GLY A 138 -1.60 -11.15 2.73
CA GLY A 138 -2.95 -10.62 2.47
C GLY A 138 -3.20 -9.22 3.04
N THR A 139 -2.27 -8.68 3.83
CA THR A 139 -2.37 -7.29 4.33
C THR A 139 -2.17 -6.29 3.21
N SER A 140 -3.12 -5.37 3.04
CA SER A 140 -2.97 -4.27 2.08
C SER A 140 -1.70 -3.47 2.38
N CYS A 141 -0.96 -3.16 1.33
CA CYS A 141 0.20 -2.29 1.37
C CYS A 141 0.17 -1.35 0.17
N LYS A 142 0.86 -0.22 0.28
CA LYS A 142 1.02 0.74 -0.81
C LYS A 142 2.49 1.12 -0.87
N TYR A 143 3.07 1.07 -2.05
CA TYR A 143 4.43 1.53 -2.30
C TYR A 143 4.39 2.51 -3.45
N SER A 144 4.76 3.78 -3.20
CA SER A 144 4.52 4.87 -4.14
C SER A 144 3.03 4.93 -4.54
N ASP A 145 2.71 4.99 -5.83
CA ASP A 145 1.32 5.06 -6.34
C ASP A 145 0.64 3.70 -6.51
N TYR A 146 1.40 2.61 -6.37
CA TYR A 146 0.92 1.29 -6.71
C TYR A 146 0.26 0.59 -5.49
N ARG A 147 -0.93 0.01 -5.70
CA ARG A 147 -1.72 -0.72 -4.69
C ARG A 147 -1.29 -2.18 -4.59
N GLY A 148 -0.86 -2.62 -3.41
CA GLY A 148 -0.28 -3.94 -3.21
C GLY A 148 -0.89 -4.76 -2.09
N VAL A 149 -0.37 -5.97 -1.97
CA VAL A 149 -0.63 -6.85 -0.84
C VAL A 149 0.67 -7.47 -0.33
N CYS A 150 0.77 -7.61 0.98
CA CYS A 150 1.92 -8.23 1.62
C CYS A 150 1.95 -9.72 1.32
N VAL A 151 3.11 -10.18 0.86
CA VAL A 151 3.41 -11.58 0.58
C VAL A 151 4.85 -11.84 1.00
N SER A 152 5.05 -12.73 1.96
CA SER A 152 6.39 -13.07 2.50
C SER A 152 7.20 -11.81 2.91
N GLY A 153 6.52 -10.81 3.48
CA GLY A 153 7.13 -9.59 3.98
C GLY A 153 7.45 -8.53 2.91
N LYS A 154 7.10 -8.78 1.64
CA LYS A 154 7.24 -7.83 0.53
C LYS A 154 5.88 -7.32 0.08
N CYS A 155 5.83 -6.08 -0.40
CA CYS A 155 4.62 -5.51 -0.97
C CYS A 155 4.55 -5.89 -2.46
N GLU A 156 3.69 -6.85 -2.79
CA GLU A 156 3.64 -7.45 -4.12
C GLU A 156 2.44 -6.94 -4.94
N PRO A 157 2.62 -6.74 -6.26
CA PRO A 157 1.67 -5.95 -7.01
C PRO A 157 0.34 -6.60 -7.35
N ILE A 158 -0.73 -5.82 -7.20
CA ILE A 158 -2.05 -6.18 -7.70
C ILE A 158 -2.26 -5.35 -8.97
N GLY A 159 -2.35 -6.03 -10.11
CA GLY A 159 -2.71 -5.38 -11.36
C GLY A 159 -4.11 -4.77 -11.27
N CYS A 160 -4.41 -3.82 -12.16
CA CYS A 160 -5.72 -3.19 -12.22
C CYS A 160 -6.86 -4.16 -12.57
N ASP A 161 -6.52 -5.34 -13.10
CA ASP A 161 -7.39 -6.48 -13.35
C ASP A 161 -7.70 -7.31 -12.08
N GLY A 162 -7.10 -6.95 -10.94
CA GLY A 162 -7.25 -7.65 -9.67
C GLY A 162 -6.45 -8.94 -9.59
N VAL A 163 -5.40 -9.11 -10.40
CA VAL A 163 -4.52 -10.28 -10.41
C VAL A 163 -3.19 -9.94 -9.73
N LEU A 164 -2.75 -10.82 -8.81
CA LEU A 164 -1.47 -10.69 -8.13
C LEU A 164 -0.32 -10.94 -9.11
N PHE A 165 0.71 -10.11 -9.07
CA PHE A 165 1.85 -10.08 -9.99
C PHE A 165 1.49 -9.75 -11.45
N SER A 166 0.27 -9.26 -11.72
CA SER A 166 -0.09 -8.78 -13.06
C SER A 166 0.64 -7.48 -13.38
N THR A 167 1.09 -7.36 -14.63
CA THR A 167 1.73 -6.16 -15.17
C THR A 167 0.72 -5.12 -15.62
N HIS A 168 -0.59 -5.42 -15.57
CA HIS A 168 -1.63 -4.49 -15.96
C HIS A 168 -1.75 -3.34 -14.96
N THR A 169 -1.51 -2.11 -15.43
CA THR A 169 -1.66 -0.88 -14.66
C THR A 169 -2.87 -0.08 -15.10
N LEU A 170 -3.37 0.76 -14.19
CA LEU A 170 -4.34 1.81 -14.54
C LEU A 170 -3.66 2.86 -15.42
N ASP A 171 -4.41 3.40 -16.37
CA ASP A 171 -4.03 4.63 -17.08
C ASP A 171 -4.26 5.87 -16.21
N LYS A 172 -3.91 7.06 -16.75
CA LYS A 172 -4.12 8.36 -16.07
C LYS A 172 -5.59 8.69 -15.75
N CYS A 173 -6.54 8.00 -16.39
CA CYS A 173 -7.97 8.15 -16.17
C CYS A 173 -8.52 7.13 -15.15
N GLY A 174 -7.68 6.19 -14.71
CA GLY A 174 -8.09 5.12 -13.82
C GLY A 174 -8.82 3.98 -14.53
N VAL A 175 -8.59 3.80 -15.84
CA VAL A 175 -9.06 2.67 -16.64
C VAL A 175 -7.94 1.63 -16.74
N CYS A 176 -8.26 0.37 -16.49
CA CYS A 176 -7.27 -0.71 -16.56
C CYS A 176 -6.81 -0.94 -18.00
N GLN A 177 -5.50 -0.82 -18.26
CA GLN A 177 -4.93 -0.89 -19.61
C GLN A 177 -5.56 0.12 -20.58
N GLY A 178 -6.08 1.24 -20.07
CA GLY A 178 -6.60 2.31 -20.90
C GLY A 178 -5.49 3.08 -21.61
N ASP A 179 -5.88 3.83 -22.63
CA ASP A 179 -5.00 4.70 -23.42
C ASP A 179 -4.96 6.14 -22.88
N GLY A 180 -5.69 6.43 -21.81
CA GLY A 180 -5.80 7.76 -21.22
C GLY A 180 -6.67 8.74 -22.01
N SER A 181 -7.51 8.27 -22.93
CA SER A 181 -8.42 9.12 -23.72
C SER A 181 -9.77 9.39 -23.04
N SER A 182 -10.12 8.63 -22.01
CA SER A 182 -11.44 8.67 -21.34
C SER A 182 -11.63 9.83 -20.35
N CYS A 183 -10.60 10.66 -20.15
CA CYS A 183 -10.63 11.79 -19.23
C CYS A 183 -9.80 12.96 -19.76
N VAL A 184 -10.05 14.15 -19.21
CA VAL A 184 -9.30 15.37 -19.51
C VAL A 184 -8.50 15.82 -18.29
N HIS A 185 -7.31 16.34 -18.52
CA HIS A 185 -6.49 16.92 -17.48
C HIS A 185 -6.91 18.38 -17.24
N ILE A 186 -7.31 18.70 -16.01
CA ILE A 186 -7.72 20.05 -15.60
C ILE A 186 -6.62 20.66 -14.75
N THR A 187 -6.14 21.84 -15.13
CA THR A 187 -5.16 22.61 -14.37
C THR A 187 -5.55 24.08 -14.31
N GLY A 188 -5.15 24.76 -13.25
CA GLY A 188 -5.48 26.16 -13.03
C GLY A 188 -4.57 26.79 -11.98
N ASN A 189 -4.54 28.11 -11.95
CA ASN A 189 -3.89 28.89 -10.91
C ASN A 189 -4.89 29.88 -10.34
N TYR A 190 -4.95 29.96 -9.02
CA TYR A 190 -5.76 30.95 -8.33
C TYR A 190 -4.85 32.00 -7.69
N ARG A 191 -5.19 33.27 -7.91
CA ARG A 191 -4.58 34.42 -7.23
C ARG A 191 -5.71 35.33 -6.79
N LYS A 192 -5.88 35.51 -5.48
CA LYS A 192 -6.84 36.47 -4.93
C LYS A 192 -6.24 37.87 -4.98
N GLY A 193 -6.97 38.82 -5.58
CA GLY A 193 -6.55 40.23 -5.67
C GLY A 193 -7.09 41.13 -4.55
N THR A 194 -8.01 40.65 -3.70
CA THR A 194 -8.75 41.48 -2.73
C THR A 194 -8.53 41.06 -1.27
N SER A 195 -8.49 42.05 -0.38
CA SER A 195 -8.20 41.94 1.06
C SER A 195 -9.37 41.48 1.94
N HIS A 196 -10.47 40.99 1.36
CA HIS A 196 -11.65 40.62 2.14
C HIS A 196 -11.40 39.37 2.97
N LEU A 197 -11.64 39.50 4.28
CA LEU A 197 -11.64 38.43 5.28
C LEU A 197 -12.71 37.39 4.95
N GLY A 198 -12.46 36.14 5.35
CA GLY A 198 -13.38 35.03 5.18
C GLY A 198 -13.08 34.12 3.99
N TYR A 199 -14.07 33.30 3.63
CA TYR A 199 -13.93 32.24 2.64
C TYR A 199 -14.05 32.77 1.20
N ALA A 200 -13.19 32.28 0.32
CA ALA A 200 -13.31 32.49 -1.12
C ALA A 200 -13.17 31.15 -1.87
N LEU A 201 -14.00 30.96 -2.89
CA LEU A 201 -13.93 29.77 -3.75
C LEU A 201 -12.69 29.85 -4.64
N VAL A 202 -11.89 28.78 -4.60
CA VAL A 202 -10.72 28.59 -5.45
C VAL A 202 -11.12 27.83 -6.71
N THR A 203 -11.75 26.66 -6.54
CA THR A 203 -12.23 25.82 -7.65
C THR A 203 -13.26 24.80 -7.16
N HIS A 204 -14.09 24.32 -8.08
CA HIS A 204 -14.94 23.14 -7.90
C HIS A 204 -14.19 21.88 -8.38
N ILE A 205 -14.38 20.77 -7.68
CA ILE A 205 -13.90 19.43 -8.05
C ILE A 205 -15.14 18.57 -8.36
N PRO A 206 -15.33 18.14 -9.62
CA PRO A 206 -16.50 17.35 -9.99
C PRO A 206 -16.44 15.91 -9.47
N VAL A 207 -17.59 15.24 -9.49
CA VAL A 207 -17.69 13.79 -9.28
C VAL A 207 -16.82 13.06 -10.31
N GLY A 208 -16.12 12.00 -9.89
CA GLY A 208 -15.26 11.19 -10.73
C GLY A 208 -13.83 11.73 -10.87
N ALA A 209 -13.52 12.90 -10.31
CA ALA A 209 -12.18 13.48 -10.33
C ALA A 209 -11.16 12.57 -9.63
N ARG A 210 -9.99 12.41 -10.25
CA ARG A 210 -8.86 11.60 -9.78
C ARG A 210 -7.58 12.43 -9.85
N ASP A 211 -6.55 11.93 -9.17
CA ASP A 211 -5.22 12.55 -9.15
C ASP A 211 -5.27 14.06 -8.83
N ILE A 212 -5.95 14.38 -7.73
CA ILE A 212 -6.23 15.74 -7.30
C ILE A 212 -5.01 16.27 -6.55
N GLN A 213 -4.48 17.40 -7.00
CA GLN A 213 -3.39 18.12 -6.33
C GLN A 213 -3.70 19.63 -6.28
N ILE A 214 -3.82 20.16 -5.06
CA ILE A 214 -3.97 21.60 -4.78
C ILE A 214 -2.79 22.00 -3.91
N VAL A 215 -1.96 22.93 -4.39
CA VAL A 215 -0.71 23.32 -3.73
C VAL A 215 -0.61 24.83 -3.65
N GLU A 216 -0.30 25.34 -2.46
CA GLU A 216 0.10 26.72 -2.27
C GLU A 216 1.44 26.97 -2.96
N ARG A 217 1.45 27.77 -4.03
CA ARG A 217 2.69 28.08 -4.77
C ARG A 217 3.54 29.17 -4.13
N LYS A 218 2.92 30.06 -3.36
CA LYS A 218 3.58 31.18 -2.68
C LYS A 218 2.95 31.31 -1.30
N LYS A 219 3.80 31.20 -0.27
CA LYS A 219 3.39 31.30 1.13
C LYS A 219 2.54 32.55 1.36
N SER A 220 1.38 32.35 1.96
CA SER A 220 0.39 33.36 2.30
C SER A 220 -0.14 33.11 3.71
N ALA A 221 -0.91 34.07 4.22
CA ALA A 221 -1.65 33.89 5.48
C ALA A 221 -2.97 33.12 5.27
N ASP A 222 -3.29 32.80 4.01
CA ASP A 222 -4.54 32.13 3.68
C ASP A 222 -4.38 30.62 3.89
N VAL A 223 -5.47 29.97 4.26
CA VAL A 223 -5.49 28.53 4.54
C VAL A 223 -6.49 27.85 3.61
N LEU A 224 -6.14 26.72 3.01
CA LEU A 224 -7.03 25.93 2.16
C LEU A 224 -8.10 25.25 3.01
N ALA A 225 -9.35 25.25 2.54
CA ALA A 225 -10.47 24.56 3.16
C ALA A 225 -11.23 23.73 2.11
N VAL A 226 -11.95 22.70 2.54
CA VAL A 226 -12.73 21.84 1.64
C VAL A 226 -14.15 21.72 2.14
N THR A 227 -15.11 21.96 1.24
CA THR A 227 -16.54 21.78 1.51
C THR A 227 -17.17 20.85 0.50
N ASP A 228 -18.35 20.33 0.81
CA ASP A 228 -19.24 19.77 -0.21
C ASP A 228 -19.98 20.89 -0.98
N ASP A 229 -20.82 20.48 -1.94
CA ASP A 229 -21.65 21.37 -2.74
C ASP A 229 -22.74 22.09 -1.92
N SER A 230 -23.06 21.61 -0.71
CA SER A 230 -24.03 22.23 0.21
C SER A 230 -23.39 23.23 1.18
N GLY A 231 -22.06 23.38 1.15
CA GLY A 231 -21.32 24.26 2.05
C GLY A 231 -20.96 23.64 3.40
N TYR A 232 -21.12 22.33 3.58
CA TYR A 232 -20.63 21.63 4.76
C TYR A 232 -19.11 21.50 4.68
N TYR A 233 -18.42 21.98 5.72
CA TYR A 233 -16.96 21.93 5.79
C TYR A 233 -16.47 20.57 6.30
N TYR A 234 -15.58 19.94 5.53
CA TYR A 234 -14.87 18.75 5.97
C TYR A 234 -13.69 19.08 6.88
N PHE A 235 -12.99 20.20 6.60
CA PHE A 235 -11.94 20.75 7.44
C PHE A 235 -11.75 22.24 7.16
N ASN A 236 -11.14 22.93 8.12
CA ASN A 236 -10.91 24.37 8.11
C ASN A 236 -12.21 25.19 7.95
N GLY A 237 -13.29 24.71 8.57
CA GLY A 237 -14.60 25.36 8.62
C GLY A 237 -14.77 26.28 9.84
N ASN A 238 -15.82 27.09 9.84
CA ASN A 238 -16.22 27.94 10.96
C ASN A 238 -15.08 28.84 11.50
N PHE A 239 -14.21 29.35 10.61
CA PHE A 239 -13.06 30.18 11.01
C PHE A 239 -12.12 29.49 12.02
N LYS A 240 -12.05 28.17 11.99
CA LYS A 240 -11.11 27.38 12.80
C LYS A 240 -10.22 26.56 11.88
N VAL A 241 -8.92 26.54 12.19
CA VAL A 241 -7.94 25.74 11.44
C VAL A 241 -7.71 24.41 12.15
N ASP A 242 -7.91 23.31 11.42
CA ASP A 242 -7.65 21.95 11.85
C ASP A 242 -6.16 21.59 11.75
N SER A 243 -5.72 20.64 12.58
CA SER A 243 -4.38 20.07 12.47
C SER A 243 -4.23 19.25 11.16
N PRO A 244 -3.05 19.27 10.52
CA PRO A 244 -2.72 18.41 9.39
C PRO A 244 -3.01 16.94 9.66
N LYS A 245 -3.79 16.29 8.79
CA LYS A 245 -4.09 14.84 8.86
C LYS A 245 -4.71 14.35 7.56
N ASN A 246 -5.08 13.08 7.55
CA ASN A 246 -5.84 12.44 6.48
C ASN A 246 -7.34 12.51 6.79
N PHE A 247 -8.15 12.87 5.79
CA PHE A 247 -9.61 12.95 5.91
C PHE A 247 -10.27 12.01 4.89
N ASN A 248 -11.29 11.26 5.31
CA ASN A 248 -12.12 10.46 4.40
C ASN A 248 -13.22 11.35 3.83
N ILE A 249 -13.08 11.78 2.57
CA ILE A 249 -13.96 12.75 1.91
C ILE A 249 -14.35 12.20 0.54
N ALA A 250 -15.65 12.24 0.22
CA ALA A 250 -16.18 11.86 -1.10
C ALA A 250 -15.66 10.48 -1.60
N GLY A 251 -15.56 9.48 -0.73
CA GLY A 251 -15.16 8.12 -1.09
C GLY A 251 -13.64 7.91 -1.29
N THR A 252 -12.81 8.92 -1.02
CA THR A 252 -11.35 8.83 -1.08
C THR A 252 -10.69 9.48 0.15
N VAL A 253 -9.38 9.29 0.30
CA VAL A 253 -8.59 9.97 1.32
C VAL A 253 -8.00 11.27 0.77
N PHE A 254 -8.32 12.38 1.41
CA PHE A 254 -7.69 13.69 1.22
C PHE A 254 -6.58 13.85 2.25
N LYS A 255 -5.33 13.94 1.80
CA LYS A 255 -4.18 14.23 2.65
C LYS A 255 -4.02 15.76 2.71
N TYR A 256 -4.31 16.33 3.87
CA TYR A 256 -4.14 17.74 4.14
C TYR A 256 -2.86 17.97 4.95
N ARG A 257 -1.96 18.82 4.44
CA ARG A 257 -0.67 19.12 5.07
C ARG A 257 -0.39 20.61 5.00
N ARG A 258 0.13 21.16 6.10
CA ARG A 258 0.62 22.54 6.21
C ARG A 258 1.71 22.64 7.27
N PRO A 259 2.61 23.62 7.18
CA PRO A 259 3.49 23.99 8.29
C PRO A 259 2.66 24.33 9.54
N MET A 260 3.06 23.78 10.69
CA MET A 260 2.43 24.06 11.98
C MET A 260 2.95 25.36 12.60
N ASP A 261 4.16 25.76 12.22
CA ASP A 261 4.82 27.00 12.63
C ASP A 261 5.15 27.88 11.41
N VAL A 262 5.15 29.20 11.59
CA VAL A 262 5.60 30.19 10.61
C VAL A 262 7.09 29.99 10.26
N TYR A 263 7.90 29.49 11.19
CA TYR A 263 9.33 29.20 10.96
C TYR A 263 9.59 27.85 10.30
N GLU A 264 8.60 26.94 10.26
CA GLU A 264 8.74 25.69 9.54
C GLU A 264 8.82 25.95 8.03
N THR A 265 9.81 25.30 7.41
CA THR A 265 9.95 25.32 5.95
C THR A 265 8.91 24.39 5.33
N GLY A 266 8.14 24.89 4.37
CA GLY A 266 7.09 24.12 3.71
C GLY A 266 5.99 25.00 3.13
N ILE A 267 5.09 24.36 2.39
CA ILE A 267 3.91 24.96 1.76
C ILE A 267 2.68 24.13 2.11
N GLU A 268 1.52 24.76 2.13
CA GLU A 268 0.25 24.06 2.31
C GLU A 268 -0.14 23.29 1.04
N TYR A 269 -0.67 22.07 1.20
CA TYR A 269 -1.20 21.29 0.09
C TYR A 269 -2.30 20.31 0.50
N ILE A 270 -3.11 19.97 -0.50
CA ILE A 270 -4.12 18.92 -0.47
C ILE A 270 -3.82 17.98 -1.64
N VAL A 271 -3.73 16.68 -1.35
CA VAL A 271 -3.66 15.65 -2.39
C VAL A 271 -4.69 14.55 -2.14
N ALA A 272 -5.31 14.05 -3.21
CA ALA A 272 -6.26 12.93 -3.15
C ALA A 272 -6.19 12.10 -4.43
N GLN A 273 -6.26 10.78 -4.30
CA GLN A 273 -6.17 9.88 -5.47
C GLN A 273 -7.49 9.77 -6.25
N GLY A 274 -8.64 9.89 -5.56
CA GLY A 274 -9.95 9.71 -6.15
C GLY A 274 -10.25 8.24 -6.53
N PRO A 275 -11.31 8.00 -7.32
CA PRO A 275 -12.29 8.98 -7.78
C PRO A 275 -13.13 9.55 -6.65
N THR A 276 -13.50 10.82 -6.75
CA THR A 276 -14.52 11.42 -5.88
C THR A 276 -15.91 10.86 -6.24
N ASN A 277 -16.74 10.57 -5.24
CA ASN A 277 -18.13 10.15 -5.44
C ASN A 277 -19.15 11.29 -5.18
N ARG A 278 -18.66 12.50 -4.86
CA ARG A 278 -19.44 13.73 -4.65
C ARG A 278 -18.65 14.93 -5.17
N GLY A 279 -19.36 16.00 -5.55
CA GLY A 279 -18.75 17.30 -5.87
C GLY A 279 -18.21 17.97 -4.60
N LEU A 280 -17.10 18.69 -4.76
CA LEU A 280 -16.41 19.36 -3.66
C LEU A 280 -16.00 20.77 -4.07
N ASN A 281 -15.95 21.68 -3.12
CA ASN A 281 -15.40 23.02 -3.32
C ASN A 281 -14.09 23.16 -2.55
N ILE A 282 -13.05 23.60 -3.25
CA ILE A 282 -11.81 24.07 -2.64
C ILE A 282 -11.99 25.54 -2.34
N MET A 283 -11.85 25.88 -1.07
CA MET A 283 -11.96 27.23 -0.56
C MET A 283 -10.61 27.68 -0.02
N THR A 284 -10.47 28.98 0.16
CA THR A 284 -9.40 29.58 0.95
C THR A 284 -10.02 30.47 2.01
N ILE A 285 -9.50 30.44 3.24
CA ILE A 285 -9.90 31.32 4.33
C ILE A 285 -8.78 32.28 4.68
N ARG A 286 -9.14 33.56 4.76
CA ARG A 286 -8.31 34.62 5.36
C ARG A 286 -8.89 35.01 6.71
N HIS A 287 -8.06 34.92 7.75
CA HIS A 287 -8.34 35.44 9.09
C HIS A 287 -8.03 36.93 9.20
#